data_AF-E9GHX1-F1
#
_entry.id   AF-E9GHX1-F1
#
_cell.length_a   1.000
_cell.length_b   1.000
_cell.length_c   1.000
_cell.angle_alpha   90.00
_cell.angle_beta   90.00
_cell.angle_gamma   90.00
#
_symmetry.space_group_name_H-M   'P 1'
#
loop_
_entity.id
_entity.type
_entity.pdbx_description
1 polymer ?
#
loop_
_entity_poly.entity_id
_entity_poly.type
_entity_poly.pdbx_seq_one_letter_code
_entity_poly.pdbx_strand_id
1 'polypeptide(L)'
;QTVLPDGTKLVLYPNGNRKEIWPDGKGTQVVYYNGDIKQKLADGSVIYTYADSGTKHTTKPDGTDILEFSSGQIETTYPDGRSQVEYPGGAQKMKYPDGREDSQLPDGTKLWTDGKGHGVMTFPSGIREIYTPICKRREYPDGTVKTVYEDGRSETRYANGRIRVKDKSGQIITDTGEAQTPK
;
A
#
# COMPACT_ATOMS: atom_id res chain seq x y z
N GLN A 1 -12.91 -19.35 40.49
CA GLN A 1 -13.10 -17.95 40.07
C GLN A 1 -13.00 -17.07 41.31
N THR A 2 -12.33 -15.94 41.19
CA THR A 2 -12.10 -14.98 42.29
C THR A 2 -12.54 -13.59 41.84
N VAL A 3 -13.07 -12.77 42.74
CA VAL A 3 -13.35 -11.35 42.48
C VAL A 3 -12.26 -10.53 43.16
N LEU A 4 -11.61 -9.65 42.42
CA LEU A 4 -10.55 -8.77 42.91
C LEU A 4 -11.14 -7.51 43.59
N PRO A 5 -10.37 -6.77 44.41
CA PRO A 5 -10.86 -5.58 45.11
C PRO A 5 -11.43 -4.48 44.21
N ASP A 6 -10.97 -4.41 42.95
CA ASP A 6 -11.43 -3.48 41.93
C ASP A 6 -12.74 -3.92 41.22
N GLY A 7 -13.28 -5.10 41.58
CA GLY A 7 -14.47 -5.69 40.97
C GLY A 7 -14.19 -6.61 39.78
N THR A 8 -12.92 -6.74 39.35
CA THR A 8 -12.52 -7.61 38.24
C THR A 8 -12.73 -9.08 38.61
N LYS A 9 -13.35 -9.87 37.72
CA LYS A 9 -13.49 -11.32 37.92
C LYS A 9 -12.32 -12.06 37.27
N LEU A 10 -11.56 -12.80 38.07
CA LEU A 10 -10.43 -13.62 37.66
C LEU A 10 -10.81 -15.10 37.61
N VAL A 11 -10.49 -15.76 36.49
CA VAL A 11 -10.64 -17.20 36.27
C VAL A 11 -9.27 -17.77 35.90
N LEU A 12 -8.79 -18.72 36.70
CA LEU A 12 -7.54 -19.45 36.44
C LEU A 12 -7.89 -20.82 35.87
N TYR A 13 -7.23 -21.21 34.78
CA TYR A 13 -7.43 -22.50 34.14
C TYR A 13 -6.30 -23.46 34.50
N PRO A 14 -6.55 -24.79 34.58
CA PRO A 14 -5.53 -25.78 34.92
C PRO A 14 -4.32 -25.80 33.98
N ASN A 15 -4.50 -25.36 32.73
CA ASN A 15 -3.43 -25.27 31.72
C ASN A 15 -2.54 -24.04 31.87
N GLY A 16 -2.72 -23.22 32.91
CA GLY A 16 -1.95 -22.00 33.16
C GLY A 16 -2.52 -20.72 32.53
N ASN A 17 -3.59 -20.81 31.72
CA ASN A 17 -4.25 -19.61 31.21
C ASN A 17 -4.94 -18.86 32.35
N ARG A 18 -4.96 -17.52 32.25
CA ARG A 18 -5.78 -16.66 33.12
C ARG A 18 -6.75 -15.85 32.30
N LYS A 19 -7.99 -15.71 32.78
CA LYS A 19 -9.00 -14.85 32.19
C LYS A 19 -9.47 -13.82 33.20
N GLU A 20 -9.44 -12.57 32.80
CA GLU A 20 -9.96 -11.41 33.53
C GLU A 20 -11.22 -10.92 32.82
N ILE A 21 -12.21 -10.48 33.60
CA ILE A 21 -13.47 -9.89 33.13
C ILE A 21 -13.65 -8.58 33.89
N TRP A 22 -13.86 -7.49 33.16
CA TRP A 22 -13.81 -6.15 33.74
C TRP A 22 -15.02 -5.95 34.66
N PRO A 23 -14.96 -5.02 35.62
CA PRO A 23 -16.06 -4.78 36.55
C PRO A 23 -17.39 -4.46 35.85
N ASP A 24 -17.34 -3.75 34.72
CA ASP A 24 -18.51 -3.39 33.90
C ASP A 24 -19.05 -4.55 33.04
N GLY A 25 -18.32 -5.67 32.98
CA GLY A 25 -18.63 -6.85 32.16
C GLY A 25 -18.50 -6.64 30.66
N LYS A 26 -18.05 -5.46 30.20
CA LYS A 26 -17.99 -5.10 28.77
C LYS A 26 -16.69 -5.56 28.12
N GLY A 27 -15.63 -5.80 28.90
CA GLY A 27 -14.34 -6.28 28.42
C GLY A 27 -13.90 -7.61 29.04
N THR A 28 -13.09 -8.37 28.31
CA THR A 28 -12.43 -9.58 28.82
C THR A 28 -11.01 -9.74 28.27
N GLN A 29 -10.09 -10.31 29.04
CA GLN A 29 -8.69 -10.57 28.65
C GLN A 29 -8.39 -12.00 29.02
N VAL A 30 -7.79 -12.72 28.10
CA VAL A 30 -7.21 -14.03 28.34
C VAL A 30 -5.72 -13.88 28.12
N VAL A 31 -4.93 -14.21 29.14
CA VAL A 31 -3.49 -14.37 29.00
C VAL A 31 -3.20 -15.86 28.95
N TYR A 32 -2.63 -16.29 27.85
CA TYR A 32 -2.33 -17.68 27.55
C TYR A 32 -1.00 -18.09 28.18
N TYR A 33 -0.83 -19.40 28.40
CA TYR A 33 0.40 -19.96 28.98
C TYR A 33 1.65 -19.68 28.15
N ASN A 34 1.51 -19.47 26.84
CA ASN A 34 2.60 -19.13 25.93
C ASN A 34 2.93 -17.62 25.94
N GLY A 35 2.26 -16.83 26.77
CA GLY A 35 2.45 -15.38 26.89
C GLY A 35 1.51 -14.55 26.01
N ASP A 36 0.82 -15.16 25.05
CA ASP A 36 -0.10 -14.44 24.18
C ASP A 36 -1.25 -13.83 24.98
N ILE A 37 -1.81 -12.74 24.47
CA ILE A 37 -2.91 -12.03 25.12
C ILE A 37 -4.05 -11.86 24.12
N LYS A 38 -5.25 -12.30 24.49
CA LYS A 38 -6.48 -12.01 23.74
C LYS A 38 -7.40 -11.12 24.56
N GLN A 39 -7.70 -9.93 24.06
CA GLN A 39 -8.62 -8.98 24.67
C GLN A 39 -9.87 -8.86 23.81
N LYS A 40 -11.03 -8.74 24.46
CA LYS A 40 -12.29 -8.32 23.87
C LYS A 40 -12.65 -6.98 24.51
N LEU A 41 -12.86 -5.97 23.67
CA LEU A 41 -13.17 -4.61 24.09
C LEU A 41 -14.69 -4.37 24.12
N ALA A 42 -15.08 -3.28 24.78
CA ALA A 42 -16.48 -2.89 24.95
C ALA A 42 -17.20 -2.53 23.63
N ASP A 43 -16.45 -2.06 22.63
CA ASP A 43 -16.95 -1.76 21.29
C ASP A 43 -17.18 -3.04 20.44
N GLY A 44 -16.79 -4.21 20.95
CA GLY A 44 -16.85 -5.50 20.25
C GLY A 44 -15.56 -5.88 19.53
N SER A 45 -14.56 -5.00 19.47
CA SER A 45 -13.25 -5.29 18.88
C SER A 45 -12.54 -6.41 19.65
N VAL A 46 -11.80 -7.25 18.93
CA VAL A 46 -10.98 -8.32 19.51
C VAL A 46 -9.53 -8.05 19.15
N ILE A 47 -8.66 -7.99 20.16
CA ILE A 47 -7.22 -7.80 20.01
C ILE A 47 -6.52 -9.08 20.42
N TYR A 48 -5.60 -9.57 19.60
CA TYR A 48 -4.70 -10.68 19.90
C TYR A 48 -3.26 -10.20 19.78
N THR A 49 -2.51 -10.24 20.88
CA THR A 49 -1.10 -9.89 20.94
C THR A 49 -0.27 -11.17 21.03
N TYR A 50 0.58 -11.39 20.04
CA TYR A 50 1.51 -12.51 19.97
C TYR A 50 2.78 -12.17 20.75
N ALA A 51 3.08 -12.91 21.82
CA ALA A 51 4.20 -12.60 22.71
C ALA A 51 5.56 -12.76 22.03
N ASP A 52 5.70 -13.77 21.16
CA ASP A 52 6.97 -14.11 20.50
C ASP A 52 7.40 -13.05 19.48
N SER A 53 6.46 -12.56 18.65
CA SER A 53 6.76 -11.59 17.59
C SER A 53 6.51 -10.14 17.98
N GLY A 54 5.76 -9.91 19.06
CA GLY A 54 5.22 -8.60 19.42
C GLY A 54 4.13 -8.10 18.46
N THR A 55 3.65 -8.94 17.53
CA THR A 55 2.60 -8.57 16.58
C THR A 55 1.26 -8.44 17.29
N LYS A 56 0.48 -7.41 16.94
CA LYS A 56 -0.87 -7.21 17.44
C LYS A 56 -1.88 -7.31 16.31
N HIS A 57 -2.85 -8.20 16.45
CA HIS A 57 -3.91 -8.45 15.49
C HIS A 57 -5.25 -7.97 16.08
N THR A 58 -5.87 -6.98 15.46
CA THR A 58 -7.15 -6.42 15.88
C THR A 58 -8.21 -6.71 14.83
N THR A 59 -9.27 -7.43 15.21
CA THR A 59 -10.48 -7.61 14.41
C THR A 59 -11.57 -6.67 14.93
N LYS A 60 -12.06 -5.78 14.08
CA LYS A 60 -13.13 -4.83 14.40
C LYS A 60 -14.51 -5.44 14.15
N PRO A 61 -15.58 -4.89 14.77
CA PRO A 61 -16.95 -5.35 14.56
C PRO A 61 -17.45 -5.23 13.11
N ASP A 62 -16.91 -4.28 12.34
CA ASP A 62 -17.24 -4.09 10.93
C ASP A 62 -16.59 -5.12 10.00
N GLY A 63 -15.71 -5.98 10.54
CA GLY A 63 -14.94 -6.98 9.79
C GLY A 63 -13.57 -6.50 9.33
N THR A 64 -13.15 -5.30 9.71
CA THR A 64 -11.79 -4.80 9.42
C THR A 64 -10.78 -5.52 10.31
N ASP A 65 -9.76 -6.11 9.70
CA ASP A 65 -8.62 -6.72 10.39
C ASP A 65 -7.39 -5.82 10.29
N ILE A 66 -6.70 -5.60 11.40
CA ILE A 66 -5.49 -4.76 11.49
C ILE A 66 -4.37 -5.57 12.12
N LEU A 67 -3.24 -5.71 11.43
CA LEU A 67 -2.00 -6.29 11.93
C LEU A 67 -0.97 -5.18 12.13
N GLU A 68 -0.53 -5.00 13.38
CA GLU A 68 0.55 -4.09 13.76
C GLU A 68 1.80 -4.92 14.06
N PHE A 69 2.85 -4.78 13.26
CA PHE A 69 4.10 -5.52 13.41
C PHE A 69 5.10 -4.74 14.28
N SER A 70 6.00 -5.46 14.95
CA SER A 70 7.09 -4.86 15.74
C SER A 70 8.07 -4.02 14.92
N SER A 71 8.12 -4.22 13.59
CA SER A 71 8.86 -3.37 12.65
C SER A 71 8.26 -1.96 12.48
N GLY A 72 7.05 -1.72 12.97
CA GLY A 72 6.27 -0.50 12.73
C GLY A 72 5.43 -0.54 11.45
N GLN A 73 5.46 -1.64 10.71
CA GLN A 73 4.54 -1.88 9.59
C GLN A 73 3.13 -2.14 10.12
N ILE A 74 2.12 -1.58 9.45
CA ILE A 74 0.71 -1.82 9.75
C ILE A 74 0.02 -2.33 8.48
N GLU A 75 -0.69 -3.44 8.58
CA GLU A 75 -1.51 -3.98 7.50
C GLU A 75 -2.98 -3.95 7.91
N THR A 76 -3.83 -3.32 7.09
CA THR A 76 -5.28 -3.29 7.30
C THR A 76 -5.97 -4.02 6.15
N THR A 77 -6.81 -5.00 6.46
CA THR A 77 -7.69 -5.67 5.51
C THR A 77 -9.13 -5.24 5.76
N TYR A 78 -9.79 -4.76 4.71
CA TYR A 78 -11.15 -4.26 4.79
C TYR A 78 -12.16 -5.34 4.39
N PRO A 79 -13.43 -5.25 4.87
CA PRO A 79 -14.49 -6.20 4.53
C PRO A 79 -14.80 -6.30 3.04
N ASP A 80 -14.53 -5.26 2.27
CA ASP A 80 -14.73 -5.23 0.81
C ASP A 80 -13.57 -5.87 0.02
N GLY A 81 -12.60 -6.46 0.72
CA GLY A 81 -11.44 -7.15 0.15
C GLY A 81 -10.27 -6.24 -0.20
N ARG A 82 -10.38 -4.92 0.03
CA ARG A 82 -9.21 -4.03 -0.07
C ARG A 82 -8.21 -4.33 1.04
N SER A 83 -6.93 -4.12 0.76
CA SER A 83 -5.88 -4.16 1.79
C SER A 83 -4.95 -2.96 1.69
N GLN A 84 -4.61 -2.39 2.83
CA GLN A 84 -3.67 -1.28 2.97
C GLN A 84 -2.44 -1.74 3.75
N VAL A 85 -1.26 -1.34 3.28
CA VAL A 85 0.01 -1.51 3.99
C VAL A 85 0.61 -0.14 4.23
N GLU A 86 0.91 0.17 5.48
CA GLU A 86 1.65 1.34 5.90
C GLU A 86 3.02 0.89 6.37
N TYR A 87 4.07 1.39 5.72
CA TYR A 87 5.43 1.01 6.02
C TYR A 87 6.08 2.00 6.99
N PRO A 88 7.01 1.52 7.84
CA PRO A 88 7.87 2.41 8.60
C PRO A 88 8.65 3.31 7.63
N GLY A 89 8.54 4.62 7.82
CA GLY A 89 9.08 5.62 6.88
C GLY A 89 8.02 6.35 6.05
N GLY A 90 6.75 5.96 6.14
CA GLY A 90 5.62 6.74 5.62
C GLY A 90 5.19 6.38 4.19
N ALA A 91 5.77 5.34 3.60
CA ALA A 91 5.25 4.79 2.35
C ALA A 91 3.94 4.05 2.64
N GLN A 92 2.94 4.20 1.77
CA GLN A 92 1.66 3.53 1.88
C GLN A 92 1.28 2.86 0.56
N LYS A 93 0.63 1.70 0.65
CA LYS A 93 0.16 0.92 -0.49
C LYS A 93 -1.27 0.44 -0.24
N MET A 94 -2.15 0.63 -1.20
CA MET A 94 -3.52 0.12 -1.22
C MET A 94 -3.66 -0.88 -2.37
N LYS A 95 -4.20 -2.05 -2.09
CA LYS A 95 -4.51 -3.10 -3.07
C LYS A 95 -6.02 -3.31 -3.12
N TYR A 96 -6.53 -3.50 -4.32
CA TYR A 96 -7.95 -3.70 -4.57
C TYR A 96 -8.21 -5.13 -5.09
N PRO A 97 -9.42 -5.69 -4.85
CA PRO A 97 -9.77 -7.04 -5.31
C PRO A 97 -9.67 -7.25 -6.84
N ASP A 98 -9.80 -6.19 -7.62
CA ASP A 98 -9.70 -6.22 -9.09
C ASP A 98 -8.24 -6.25 -9.60
N GLY A 99 -7.27 -6.25 -8.69
CA GLY A 99 -5.84 -6.23 -8.99
C GLY A 99 -5.24 -4.83 -9.11
N ARG A 100 -6.05 -3.77 -9.01
CA ARG A 100 -5.56 -2.40 -8.98
C ARG A 100 -4.71 -2.17 -7.74
N GLU A 101 -3.66 -1.37 -7.89
CA GLU A 101 -2.84 -0.93 -6.76
C GLU A 101 -2.60 0.57 -6.82
N ASP A 102 -2.68 1.22 -5.66
CA ASP A 102 -2.31 2.62 -5.43
C ASP A 102 -1.16 2.65 -4.42
N SER A 103 -0.16 3.50 -4.61
CA SER A 103 0.91 3.68 -3.63
C SER A 103 1.34 5.14 -3.56
N GLN A 104 1.73 5.57 -2.37
CA GLN A 104 2.30 6.89 -2.15
C GLN A 104 3.58 6.75 -1.35
N LEU A 105 4.64 7.37 -1.85
CA LEU A 105 5.93 7.40 -1.23
C LEU A 105 6.11 8.67 -0.37
N PRO A 106 7.04 8.68 0.60
CA PRO A 106 7.25 9.81 1.49
C PRO A 106 7.69 11.09 0.78
N ASP A 107 8.35 10.96 -0.37
CA ASP A 107 8.74 12.09 -1.21
C ASP A 107 7.56 12.74 -1.94
N GLY A 108 6.36 12.15 -1.86
CA GLY A 108 5.14 12.61 -2.54
C GLY A 108 4.90 11.93 -3.90
N THR A 109 5.78 11.04 -4.35
CA THR A 109 5.59 10.24 -5.56
C THR A 109 4.39 9.32 -5.40
N LYS A 110 3.49 9.32 -6.39
CA LYS A 110 2.28 8.49 -6.41
C LYS A 110 2.38 7.47 -7.54
N LEU A 111 2.05 6.21 -7.24
CA LEU A 111 2.02 5.12 -8.20
C LEU A 111 0.61 4.57 -8.25
N TRP A 112 0.15 4.25 -9.45
CA TRP A 112 -1.11 3.58 -9.71
C TRP A 112 -0.87 2.49 -10.75
N THR A 113 -1.47 1.31 -10.59
CA THR A 113 -1.48 0.25 -11.60
C THR A 113 -2.85 -0.38 -11.71
N ASP A 114 -3.23 -0.83 -12.90
CA ASP A 114 -4.53 -1.49 -13.14
C ASP A 114 -4.52 -3.01 -12.92
N GLY A 115 -3.39 -3.57 -12.49
CA GLY A 115 -3.19 -5.02 -12.38
C GLY A 115 -3.05 -5.77 -13.72
N LYS A 116 -3.12 -5.08 -14.86
CA LYS A 116 -3.10 -5.63 -16.23
C LYS A 116 -1.94 -5.10 -17.06
N GLY A 117 -0.93 -4.52 -16.41
CA GLY A 117 0.28 -4.01 -17.04
C GLY A 117 0.23 -2.53 -17.44
N HIS A 118 -0.86 -1.81 -17.12
CA HIS A 118 -0.86 -0.36 -17.19
C HIS A 118 -0.51 0.24 -15.83
N GLY A 119 0.31 1.29 -15.84
CA GLY A 119 0.67 2.00 -14.63
C GLY A 119 0.96 3.47 -14.88
N VAL A 120 0.78 4.27 -13.85
CA VAL A 120 1.10 5.70 -13.85
C VAL A 120 1.88 6.02 -12.59
N MET A 121 3.07 6.57 -12.75
CA MET A 121 3.86 7.15 -11.68
C MET A 121 3.88 8.67 -11.84
N THR A 122 3.48 9.40 -10.82
CA THR A 122 3.43 10.86 -10.80
C THR A 122 4.38 11.39 -9.75
N PHE A 123 5.36 12.17 -10.18
CA PHE A 123 6.35 12.79 -9.30
C PHE A 123 5.84 14.14 -8.77
N PRO A 124 6.34 14.60 -7.60
CA PRO A 124 6.04 15.93 -7.08
C PRO A 124 6.38 17.07 -8.04
N SER A 125 7.36 16.86 -8.93
CA SER A 125 7.74 17.81 -9.97
C SER A 125 6.68 17.99 -11.07
N GLY A 126 5.58 17.24 -11.04
CA GLY A 126 4.55 17.21 -12.09
C GLY A 126 4.90 16.31 -13.28
N ILE A 127 6.09 15.71 -13.29
CA ILE A 127 6.47 14.70 -14.28
C ILE A 127 5.59 13.45 -14.07
N ARG A 128 5.11 12.87 -15.16
CA ARG A 128 4.36 11.61 -15.14
C ARG A 128 5.06 10.57 -15.99
N GLU A 129 5.18 9.36 -15.49
CA GLU A 129 5.62 8.19 -16.25
C GLU A 129 4.46 7.21 -16.39
N ILE A 130 4.08 6.91 -17.62
CA ILE A 130 3.00 6.00 -17.98
C ILE A 130 3.64 4.75 -18.56
N TYR A 131 3.25 3.60 -18.01
CA TYR A 131 3.70 2.28 -18.39
C TYR A 131 2.52 1.57 -19.04
N THR A 132 2.79 0.97 -20.20
CA THR A 132 1.84 0.10 -20.91
C THR A 132 2.63 -1.11 -21.42
N PRO A 133 1.96 -2.21 -21.80
CA PRO A 133 2.66 -3.37 -22.37
C PRO A 133 3.53 -3.03 -23.60
N ILE A 134 3.18 -2.00 -24.36
CA ILE A 134 3.82 -1.67 -25.64
C ILE A 134 4.83 -0.52 -25.56
N CYS A 135 4.79 0.30 -24.50
CA CYS A 135 5.65 1.47 -24.37
C CYS A 135 5.76 2.02 -22.95
N LYS A 136 6.84 2.76 -22.71
CA LYS A 136 7.02 3.67 -21.58
C LYS A 136 6.95 5.11 -22.07
N ARG A 137 6.00 5.89 -21.56
CA ARG A 137 5.82 7.31 -21.87
C ARG A 137 6.19 8.17 -20.66
N ARG A 138 6.88 9.28 -20.89
CA ARG A 138 7.21 10.30 -19.89
C ARG A 138 6.66 11.65 -20.33
N GLU A 139 5.80 12.23 -19.52
CA GLU A 139 5.17 13.53 -19.73
C GLU A 139 5.84 14.54 -18.79
N TYR A 140 6.25 15.68 -19.35
CA TYR A 140 6.91 16.75 -18.64
C TYR A 140 5.95 17.93 -18.45
N PRO A 141 6.11 18.75 -17.38
CA PRO A 141 5.23 19.89 -17.11
C PRO A 141 5.20 20.95 -18.22
N ASP A 142 6.26 21.05 -19.03
CA ASP A 142 6.33 21.96 -20.17
C ASP A 142 5.44 21.51 -21.35
N GLY A 143 4.84 20.32 -21.28
CA GLY A 143 4.05 19.71 -22.36
C GLY A 143 4.86 18.79 -23.28
N THR A 144 6.18 18.67 -23.06
CA THR A 144 7.01 17.70 -23.79
C THR A 144 6.61 16.28 -23.38
N VAL A 145 6.52 15.38 -24.35
CA VAL A 145 6.21 13.96 -24.15
C VAL A 145 7.27 13.12 -24.83
N LYS A 146 7.91 12.22 -24.09
CA LYS A 146 8.85 11.23 -24.62
C LYS A 146 8.27 9.83 -24.49
N THR A 147 8.11 9.11 -25.59
CA THR A 147 7.66 7.71 -25.62
C THR A 147 8.80 6.83 -26.09
N VAL A 148 9.05 5.73 -25.38
CA VAL A 148 9.97 4.65 -25.78
C VAL A 148 9.14 3.40 -25.96
N TYR A 149 9.16 2.83 -27.15
CA TYR A 149 8.40 1.64 -27.52
C TYR A 149 9.23 0.37 -27.26
N GLU A 150 8.54 -0.77 -27.19
CA GLU A 150 9.18 -2.08 -26.97
C GLU A 150 10.17 -2.46 -28.08
N ASP A 151 9.93 -2.01 -29.31
CA ASP A 151 10.82 -2.23 -30.47
C ASP A 151 12.13 -1.40 -30.42
N GLY A 152 12.32 -0.59 -29.37
CA GLY A 152 13.46 0.30 -29.16
C GLY A 152 13.33 1.67 -29.83
N ARG A 153 12.28 1.91 -30.62
CA ARG A 153 11.99 3.23 -31.19
C ARG A 153 11.69 4.22 -30.06
N SER A 154 12.13 5.46 -30.23
CA SER A 154 11.73 6.54 -29.34
C SER A 154 11.16 7.72 -30.10
N GLU A 155 10.18 8.39 -29.50
CA GLU A 155 9.51 9.55 -30.05
C GLU A 155 9.45 10.65 -28.99
N THR A 156 9.91 11.84 -29.35
CA THR A 156 9.77 13.04 -28.53
C THR A 156 8.84 14.02 -29.25
N ARG A 157 7.73 14.35 -28.60
CA ARG A 157 6.84 15.44 -28.99
C ARG A 157 7.12 16.62 -28.08
N TYR A 158 7.62 17.71 -28.64
CA TYR A 158 7.93 18.92 -27.90
C TYR A 158 6.67 19.77 -27.75
N ALA A 159 6.66 20.62 -26.73
CA ALA A 159 5.57 21.56 -26.43
C ALA A 159 5.19 22.47 -27.63
N ASN A 160 6.17 22.79 -28.48
CA ASN A 160 5.98 23.61 -29.68
C ASN A 160 5.43 22.83 -30.90
N GLY A 161 5.07 21.56 -30.74
CA GLY A 161 4.56 20.71 -31.83
C GLY A 161 5.64 20.01 -32.66
N ARG A 162 6.94 20.27 -32.44
CA ARG A 162 8.03 19.52 -33.07
C ARG A 162 7.94 18.05 -32.65
N ILE A 163 8.14 17.15 -33.61
CA ILE A 163 8.17 15.70 -33.38
C ILE A 163 9.51 15.19 -33.87
N ARG A 164 10.22 14.47 -33.00
CA ARG A 164 11.47 13.80 -33.33
C ARG A 164 11.38 12.32 -33.02
N VAL A 165 11.59 11.49 -34.03
CA VAL A 165 11.55 10.02 -33.94
C VAL A 165 12.95 9.47 -34.17
N LYS A 166 13.38 8.54 -33.30
CA LYS A 166 14.63 7.80 -33.43
C LYS A 166 14.36 6.30 -33.48
N ASP A 167 15.15 5.58 -34.25
CA ASP A 167 15.14 4.12 -34.25
C ASP A 167 15.81 3.53 -32.99
N LYS A 168 15.87 2.20 -32.92
CA LYS A 168 16.52 1.47 -31.82
C LYS A 168 18.02 1.73 -31.67
N SER A 169 18.69 2.24 -32.72
CA SER A 169 20.11 2.61 -32.70
C SER A 169 20.34 4.06 -32.27
N GLY A 170 19.26 4.84 -32.15
CA GLY A 170 19.30 6.26 -31.84
C GLY A 170 19.42 7.18 -33.06
N GLN A 171 19.39 6.62 -34.27
CA GLN A 171 19.39 7.38 -35.51
C GLN A 171 18.04 8.08 -35.71
N ILE A 172 18.06 9.36 -36.11
CA ILE A 172 16.85 10.13 -36.40
C ILE A 172 16.19 9.57 -37.67
N ILE A 173 14.94 9.13 -37.56
CA ILE A 173 14.12 8.70 -38.71
C ILE A 173 13.24 9.85 -39.19
N THR A 174 12.80 10.70 -38.26
CA THR A 174 11.89 11.82 -38.57
C THR A 174 12.17 12.97 -37.62
N ASP A 175 12.22 14.19 -38.15
CA ASP A 175 12.26 15.42 -37.37
C ASP A 175 11.44 16.50 -38.09
N THR A 176 10.34 16.95 -37.49
CA THR A 176 9.50 18.00 -38.09
C THR A 176 10.05 19.42 -37.86
N GLY A 177 11.13 19.56 -37.10
CA GLY A 177 11.80 20.83 -36.85
C GLY A 177 13.01 21.09 -37.75
N GLU A 178 13.46 20.09 -38.51
CA GLU A 178 14.42 20.31 -39.59
C GLU A 178 13.66 20.70 -40.85
N ALA A 179 13.97 21.88 -41.41
CA ALA A 179 13.58 22.19 -42.77
C ALA A 179 14.08 21.06 -43.67
N GLN A 180 13.17 20.36 -44.37
CA GLN A 180 13.56 19.41 -45.40
C GLN A 180 14.48 20.13 -46.38
N THR A 181 15.78 19.90 -46.29
CA THR A 181 16.69 20.30 -47.35
C THR A 181 16.57 19.20 -48.39
N PRO A 182 15.94 19.44 -49.56
CA PRO A 182 15.90 18.43 -50.59
C PRO A 182 17.35 18.12 -51.00
N LYS A 183 17.67 16.82 -51.12
CA LYS A 183 18.86 16.35 -51.83
C LYS A 183 18.74 16.66 -53.31
#